data_AF-A0A261R756-F1
#
_entry.id   AF-A0A261R756-F1
#
_cell.length_a   1.000
_cell.length_b   1.000
_cell.length_c   1.000
_cell.angle_alpha   90.00
_cell.angle_beta   90.00
_cell.angle_gamma   90.00
#
_symmetry.space_group_name_H-M   'P 1'
#
loop_
_entity.id
_entity.type
_entity.pdbx_description
1 polymer ?
#
loop_
_entity_poly.entity_id
_entity_poly.type
_entity_poly.pdbx_seq_one_letter_code
_entity_poly.pdbx_strand_id
1 'polypeptide(L)'
;MLSINGARAVSIVAALALSGCAVTQPPRSEPQTLEPEVVVKTRIIDRSCTWFKPVYLLPTDVLGDPTAKTIVGNNEAGVQHCGWKPPSR
;
A
#
# COMPACT_ATOMS: atom_id res chain seq x y z
N MET A 1 17.90 -77.24 27.59
CA MET A 1 16.59 -77.26 28.29
C MET A 1 16.83 -77.00 29.77
N LEU A 2 15.85 -76.38 30.45
CA LEU A 2 15.80 -75.81 31.82
C LEU A 2 16.50 -74.44 32.01
N SER A 3 16.03 -73.49 32.83
CA SER A 3 14.75 -73.18 33.51
C SER A 3 15.02 -72.07 34.54
N ILE A 4 14.18 -71.02 34.55
CA ILE A 4 13.74 -70.12 35.66
C ILE A 4 14.79 -69.42 36.57
N ASN A 5 14.62 -68.10 36.75
CA ASN A 5 14.71 -67.26 37.99
C ASN A 5 15.27 -65.86 37.64
N GLY A 6 14.80 -64.71 38.14
CA GLY A 6 13.87 -64.43 39.22
C GLY A 6 13.33 -62.99 39.09
N ALA A 7 12.02 -62.89 38.91
CA ALA A 7 11.24 -61.67 38.78
C ALA A 7 11.02 -60.95 40.13
N ARG A 8 12.08 -60.46 40.79
CA ARG A 8 11.96 -59.85 42.13
C ARG A 8 12.57 -58.45 42.29
N ALA A 9 12.83 -57.73 41.20
CA ALA A 9 13.39 -56.37 41.27
C ALA A 9 12.47 -55.28 40.68
N VAL A 10 11.17 -55.57 40.47
CA VAL A 10 10.28 -54.67 39.70
C VAL A 10 9.34 -53.82 40.59
N SER A 11 9.33 -53.99 41.92
CA SER A 11 8.22 -53.44 42.74
C SER A 11 8.47 -52.16 43.57
N ILE A 12 9.65 -51.53 43.64
CA ILE A 12 9.85 -50.40 44.58
C ILE A 12 10.58 -49.19 43.97
N VAL A 13 10.44 -48.92 42.66
CA VAL A 13 10.99 -47.66 42.07
C VAL A 13 9.92 -46.85 41.31
N ALA A 14 8.72 -47.38 41.11
CA ALA A 14 7.70 -46.73 40.27
C ALA A 14 6.74 -45.77 41.01
N ALA A 15 6.96 -45.47 42.30
CA ALA A 15 5.98 -44.70 43.11
C ALA A 15 6.38 -43.25 43.42
N LEU A 16 7.52 -42.74 42.95
CA LEU A 16 8.03 -41.41 43.34
C LEU A 16 8.04 -40.35 42.19
N ALA A 17 7.43 -40.62 41.04
CA ALA A 17 7.54 -39.75 39.86
C ALA A 17 6.25 -38.99 39.49
N LEU A 18 5.37 -38.69 40.45
CA LEU A 18 4.05 -38.04 40.19
C LEU A 18 3.85 -36.70 40.91
N SER A 19 4.92 -35.99 41.27
CA SER A 19 4.81 -34.60 41.74
C SER A 19 5.17 -33.60 40.63
N GLY A 20 4.14 -33.07 39.97
CA GLY A 20 4.11 -31.68 39.50
C GLY A 20 4.52 -31.42 38.04
N CYS A 21 3.60 -31.59 37.10
CA CYS A 21 3.61 -30.73 35.91
C CYS A 21 3.18 -29.33 36.34
N ALA A 22 4.13 -28.43 36.60
CA ALA A 22 3.84 -27.01 36.59
C ALA A 22 3.44 -26.64 35.15
N VAL A 23 2.15 -26.50 34.90
CA VAL A 23 1.66 -25.89 33.66
C VAL A 23 2.00 -24.41 33.74
N THR A 24 3.16 -24.05 33.19
CA THR A 24 3.46 -22.65 32.91
C THR A 24 2.59 -22.28 31.71
N GLN A 25 1.43 -21.67 31.95
CA GLN A 25 0.68 -21.06 30.86
C GLN A 25 1.59 -20.00 30.21
N PRO A 26 1.79 -20.01 28.88
CA PRO A 26 2.42 -18.88 28.22
C PRO A 26 1.59 -17.63 28.57
N PRO A 27 2.24 -16.45 28.72
CA PRO A 27 1.51 -15.21 28.95
C PRO A 27 0.40 -15.10 27.91
N ARG A 28 -0.84 -14.99 28.38
CA ARG A 28 -2.00 -14.72 27.54
C ARG A 28 -1.68 -13.44 26.77
N SER A 29 -1.37 -13.56 25.49
CA SER A 29 -1.33 -12.44 24.58
C SER A 29 -2.71 -11.78 24.64
N GLU A 30 -2.75 -10.51 25.03
CA GLU A 30 -3.94 -9.68 24.82
C GLU A 30 -4.38 -9.82 23.35
N PRO A 31 -5.69 -9.81 23.07
CA PRO A 31 -6.17 -9.68 21.70
C PRO A 31 -5.51 -8.43 21.12
N GLN A 32 -4.61 -8.63 20.15
CA GLN A 32 -4.01 -7.53 19.42
C GLN A 32 -5.16 -6.83 18.71
N THR A 33 -5.57 -5.68 19.24
CA THR A 33 -6.42 -4.74 18.52
C THR A 33 -5.68 -4.45 17.22
N LEU A 34 -6.20 -4.96 16.11
CA LEU A 34 -5.72 -4.67 14.76
C LEU A 34 -6.03 -3.20 14.48
N GLU A 35 -5.23 -2.29 15.03
CA GLU A 35 -5.29 -0.89 14.63
C GLU A 35 -4.87 -0.82 13.15
N PRO A 36 -5.69 -0.20 12.29
CA PRO A 36 -5.37 -0.11 10.87
C PRO A 36 -4.09 0.70 10.68
N GLU A 37 -3.10 0.10 10.01
CA GLU A 37 -1.85 0.79 9.66
C GLU A 37 -2.14 1.92 8.65
N VAL A 38 -1.97 3.16 9.09
CA VAL A 38 -2.15 4.35 8.24
C VAL A 38 -0.87 4.62 7.46
N VAL A 39 -0.82 4.19 6.19
CA VAL A 39 0.28 4.50 5.28
C VAL A 39 0.04 5.83 4.57
N VAL A 40 0.81 6.86 4.92
CA VAL A 40 0.77 8.16 4.24
C VAL A 40 1.58 8.09 2.94
N LYS A 41 0.92 8.33 1.80
CA LYS A 41 1.57 8.38 0.48
C LYS A 41 1.36 9.74 -0.19
N THR A 42 2.44 10.46 -0.40
CA THR A 42 2.44 11.69 -1.19
C THR A 42 2.12 11.39 -2.66
N ARG A 43 1.24 12.20 -3.25
CA ARG A 43 0.95 12.18 -4.69
C ARG A 43 1.36 13.51 -5.28
N ILE A 44 2.07 13.47 -6.41
CA ILE A 44 2.27 14.64 -7.26
C ILE A 44 1.06 14.70 -8.20
N ILE A 45 0.30 15.79 -8.12
CA ILE A 45 -0.84 16.05 -9.01
C ILE A 45 -0.45 17.22 -9.90
N ASP A 46 -0.27 16.97 -11.19
CA ASP A 46 -0.13 18.06 -12.14
C ASP A 46 -1.46 18.81 -12.26
N ARG A 47 -1.42 20.13 -12.00
CA ARG A 47 -2.59 21.03 -12.09
C ARG A 47 -2.49 21.96 -13.29
N SER A 48 -1.54 21.75 -14.20
CA SER A 48 -1.33 22.55 -15.40
C SER A 48 -2.62 22.75 -16.20
N CYS A 49 -3.34 21.68 -16.53
CA CYS A 49 -4.60 21.76 -17.28
C CYS A 49 -5.74 22.51 -16.56
N THR A 50 -5.66 22.63 -15.23
CA THR A 50 -6.62 23.39 -14.43
C THR A 50 -6.34 24.88 -14.53
N TRP A 51 -5.05 25.28 -14.51
CA TRP A 51 -4.63 26.68 -14.51
C TRP A 51 -4.51 27.29 -15.90
N PHE A 52 -3.99 26.54 -16.85
CA PHE A 52 -3.92 26.99 -18.24
C PHE A 52 -5.26 26.77 -18.95
N LYS A 53 -5.55 27.65 -19.91
CA LYS A 53 -6.74 27.61 -20.75
C LYS A 53 -6.35 27.92 -22.21
N PRO A 54 -7.17 27.50 -23.18
CA PRO A 54 -6.97 27.90 -24.56
C PRO A 54 -6.97 29.42 -24.71
N VAL A 55 -6.10 29.94 -25.57
CA VAL A 55 -6.10 31.35 -25.97
C VAL A 55 -6.74 31.45 -27.35
N TYR A 56 -7.92 32.08 -27.42
CA TYR A 56 -8.57 32.38 -28.69
C TYR A 56 -8.42 33.85 -29.03
N LEU A 57 -8.18 34.13 -30.30
CA LEU A 57 -7.94 35.46 -30.81
C LEU A 57 -9.21 36.01 -31.45
N LEU A 58 -9.43 37.30 -31.30
CA LEU A 58 -10.41 38.05 -32.06
C LEU A 58 -9.83 38.43 -33.44
N PRO A 59 -10.69 38.63 -34.46
CA PRO A 59 -10.23 39.09 -35.77
C PRO A 59 -9.49 40.44 -35.75
N THR A 60 -9.67 41.23 -34.69
CA THR A 60 -9.02 42.54 -34.50
C THR A 60 -7.65 42.45 -33.83
N ASP A 61 -7.22 41.27 -33.38
CA ASP A 61 -5.94 41.11 -32.70
C ASP A 61 -4.78 41.16 -33.70
N VAL A 62 -3.76 41.98 -33.42
CA VAL A 62 -2.54 42.07 -34.22
C VAL A 62 -1.39 41.44 -33.44
N LEU A 63 -0.89 40.30 -33.92
CA LEU A 63 0.22 39.56 -33.31
C LEU A 63 1.39 39.47 -34.28
N GLY A 64 2.60 39.45 -33.72
CA GLY A 64 3.77 39.00 -34.47
C GLY A 64 3.75 37.48 -34.68
N ASP A 65 4.28 37.02 -35.81
CA ASP A 65 4.37 35.58 -36.14
C ASP A 65 4.96 34.70 -35.03
N PRO A 66 6.03 35.12 -34.30
CA PRO A 66 6.56 34.28 -33.21
C PRO A 66 5.54 34.06 -32.10
N THR A 67 4.82 35.10 -31.69
CA THR A 67 3.79 35.02 -30.65
C THR A 67 2.61 34.17 -31.09
N ALA A 68 2.15 34.35 -32.35
CA ALA A 68 1.09 33.54 -32.91
C ALA A 68 1.44 32.04 -32.88
N LYS A 69 2.68 31.68 -33.25
CA LYS A 69 3.17 30.29 -33.19
C LYS A 69 3.17 29.74 -31.76
N THR A 70 3.59 30.53 -30.78
CA THR A 70 3.56 30.10 -29.37
C THR A 70 2.13 29.82 -28.88
N ILE A 71 1.17 30.67 -29.25
CA ILE A 71 -0.24 30.49 -28.88
C ILE A 71 -0.80 29.21 -29.51
N VAL A 72 -0.53 28.99 -30.81
CA VAL A 72 -0.94 27.76 -31.49
C VAL A 72 -0.36 26.53 -30.78
N GLY A 73 0.94 26.53 -30.49
CA GLY A 73 1.58 25.42 -29.79
C GLY A 73 0.99 25.14 -28.40
N ASN A 74 0.67 26.18 -27.62
CA ASN A 74 -0.01 26.01 -26.32
C ASN A 74 -1.38 25.36 -26.48
N ASN A 75 -2.18 25.84 -27.44
CA ASN A 75 -3.52 25.32 -27.65
C ASN A 75 -3.50 23.87 -28.17
N GLU A 76 -2.57 23.54 -29.07
CA GLU A 76 -2.37 22.18 -29.56
C GLU A 76 -1.93 21.22 -28.44
N ALA A 77 -1.00 21.64 -27.59
CA ALA A 77 -0.61 20.86 -26.41
C ALA A 77 -1.80 20.62 -25.47
N GLY A 78 -2.62 21.65 -25.24
CA GLY A 78 -3.82 21.50 -24.41
C GLY A 78 -4.92 20.63 -25.05
N VAL A 79 -5.03 20.58 -26.38
CA VAL A 79 -5.89 19.59 -27.07
C VAL A 79 -5.39 18.17 -26.81
N GLN A 80 -4.07 17.95 -26.90
CA GLN A 80 -3.45 16.63 -26.73
C GLN A 80 -3.47 16.13 -25.28
N HIS A 81 -3.23 17.01 -24.31
CA HIS A 81 -3.02 16.63 -22.91
C HIS A 81 -4.16 17.02 -21.96
N CYS A 82 -4.90 18.08 -22.28
CA CYS A 82 -5.88 18.68 -21.37
C CYS A 82 -7.33 18.56 -21.85
N GLY A 83 -7.58 17.91 -23.00
CA GLY A 83 -8.91 17.72 -23.56
C GLY A 83 -9.60 19.00 -24.02
N TRP A 84 -8.82 20.08 -24.24
CA TRP A 84 -9.35 21.35 -24.72
C TRP A 84 -10.02 21.18 -26.09
N LYS A 85 -11.02 22.01 -26.35
CA LYS A 85 -11.75 22.00 -27.62
C LYS A 85 -11.33 23.19 -28.48
N PRO A 86 -11.31 23.05 -29.82
CA PRO A 86 -11.18 24.20 -30.69
C PRO A 86 -12.39 25.13 -30.51
N PRO A 87 -12.25 26.43 -30.81
CA PRO A 87 -13.38 27.35 -30.75
C PRO A 87 -14.44 26.90 -31.75
N SER A 88 -15.72 27.00 -31.37
CA SER A 88 -16.82 26.80 -32.31
C SER A 88 -16.71 27.86 -33.39
N ARG A 89 -16.67 27.41 -34.65
CA ARG A 89 -16.64 28.29 -35.82
C ARG A 89 -17.94 29.08 -35.93
#